data_AF-A0A7R9M7Y9-F1
#
_entry.id   AF-A0A7R9M7Y9-F1
#
_cell.length_a   1.000
_cell.length_b   1.000
_cell.length_c   1.000
_cell.angle_alpha   90.00
_cell.angle_beta   90.00
_cell.angle_gamma   90.00
#
_symmetry.space_group_name_H-M   'P 1'
#
loop_
_entity.id
_entity.type
_entity.pdbx_description
1 polymer ?
#
loop_
_entity_poly.entity_id
_entity_poly.type
_entity_poly.pdbx_seq_one_letter_code
_entity_poly.pdbx_strand_id
1 'polypeptide(L)' 'MSLWATVYLEMWKRYSARITYRWDLSNFDAVEEYPRPEYLARLSNVSTKKLNVITRMYEPYIPFWRRQLPYTILSVS' A
#
# COMPACT_ATOMS: atom_id res chain seq x y z
N MET A 1 26.53 -4.37 19.82
CA MET A 1 26.03 -3.38 18.84
C MET A 1 24.61 -3.71 18.32
N SER A 2 24.26 -4.98 18.07
CA SER A 2 22.92 -5.39 17.57
C SER A 2 21.76 -5.15 18.56
N LEU A 3 21.98 -5.32 19.86
CA LEU A 3 20.93 -5.11 20.89
C LEU A 3 20.40 -3.68 20.93
N TRP A 4 21.27 -2.69 20.71
CA TRP A 4 20.83 -1.30 20.69
C TRP A 4 20.01 -0.98 19.43
N ALA A 5 20.41 -1.54 18.28
CA ALA A 5 19.67 -1.38 17.03
C ALA A 5 18.24 -1.94 17.10
N THR A 6 18.06 -3.12 17.71
CA THR A 6 16.72 -3.71 17.88
C THR A 6 15.86 -2.89 18.84
N VAL A 7 16.41 -2.48 19.99
CA VAL A 7 15.69 -1.63 20.96
C VAL A 7 15.29 -0.29 20.33
N TYR A 8 16.20 0.34 19.58
CA TYR A 8 15.92 1.59 18.89
C TYR A 8 14.80 1.46 17.87
N LEU A 9 14.86 0.46 16.97
CA LEU A 9 13.83 0.25 15.95
C LEU A 9 12.47 -0.06 16.56
N GLU A 10 12.42 -0.88 17.62
CA GLU A 10 11.16 -1.21 18.29
C GLU A 10 10.56 0.00 19.02
N MET A 11 11.38 0.81 19.70
CA MET A 11 10.90 2.06 20.30
C MET A 11 10.47 3.09 19.26
N TRP A 12 11.18 3.18 18.14
CA TRP A 12 10.83 4.08 17.03
C TRP A 12 9.47 3.72 16.43
N LYS A 13 9.20 2.44 16.16
CA LYS A 13 7.88 1.99 15.68
C LYS A 13 6.75 2.41 16.62
N ARG A 14 6.94 2.23 17.95
CA ARG A 14 5.95 2.64 18.96
C ARG A 14 5.75 4.16 18.99
N TYR A 15 6.83 4.92 18.86
CA TYR A 15 6.78 6.39 18.85
C TYR A 15 6.06 6.92 17.59
N SER A 16 6.41 6.38 16.42
CA SER A 16 5.77 6.72 15.14
C SER A 16 4.27 6.43 15.18
N ALA A 17 3.86 5.25 15.65
CA ALA A 17 2.45 4.90 15.78
C ALA A 17 1.67 5.89 16.69
N ARG A 18 2.29 6.34 17.79
CA ARG A 18 1.69 7.35 18.67
C ARG A 18 1.50 8.70 17.97
N ILE A 19 2.45 9.12 17.13
CA ILE A 19 2.31 10.37 16.36
C ILE A 19 1.20 10.23 15.32
N THR A 20 1.22 9.14 14.53
CA THR A 20 0.20 8.89 13.50
C THR A 20 -1.20 8.88 14.10
N TYR A 21 -1.38 8.28 15.28
CA TYR A 21 -2.65 8.31 16.01
C TYR A 21 -3.04 9.73 16.46
N ARG A 22 -2.10 10.50 17.02
CA ARG A 22 -2.36 11.89 17.46
C ARG A 22 -2.73 12.82 16.30
N TRP A 23 -2.23 12.53 15.11
CA TRP A 23 -2.54 13.30 13.89
C TRP A 23 -3.73 12.72 13.12
N ASP A 24 -4.37 11.67 13.63
CA ASP A 24 -5.50 10.96 13.00
C ASP A 24 -5.20 10.43 11.59
N LEU A 25 -3.92 10.13 11.33
CA LEU A 25 -3.43 9.66 10.02
C LEU A 25 -3.48 8.13 9.86
N SER A 26 -4.08 7.40 10.81
CA SER A 26 -3.98 5.93 10.82
C SER A 26 -4.70 5.24 9.66
N ASN A 27 -5.72 5.88 9.08
CA ASN A 27 -6.52 5.32 7.98
C ASN A 27 -6.51 6.21 6.72
N PHE A 28 -5.68 7.25 6.71
CA PHE A 28 -5.69 8.26 5.66
C PHE A 28 -5.41 7.65 4.27
N ASP A 29 -4.36 6.82 4.17
CA ASP A 29 -3.91 6.20 2.91
C ASP A 29 -4.99 5.32 2.26
N ALA A 30 -5.82 4.64 3.05
CA ALA A 30 -6.79 3.68 2.54
C ALA A 30 -8.13 4.33 2.12
N VAL A 31 -8.48 5.45 2.73
CA VAL A 31 -9.82 6.06 2.59
C VAL A 31 -9.78 7.30 1.71
N GLU A 32 -8.72 8.10 1.78
CA GLU A 32 -8.74 9.48 1.27
C GLU A 32 -7.73 9.73 0.15
N GLU A 33 -6.65 8.94 0.06
CA GLU A 33 -5.66 9.13 -0.99
C GLU A 33 -6.16 8.64 -2.36
N TYR A 34 -6.14 9.54 -3.35
CA TYR A 34 -6.47 9.18 -4.72
C TYR A 34 -5.37 8.31 -5.34
N PRO A 35 -5.72 7.24 -6.10
CA PRO A 35 -4.72 6.42 -6.78
C PRO A 35 -3.84 7.25 -7.72
N ARG A 36 -2.53 6.99 -7.71
CA ARG A 36 -1.55 7.72 -8.51
C ARG A 36 -1.97 7.79 -9.99
N PRO A 37 -1.86 8.95 -10.66
CA PRO A 37 -2.36 9.13 -12.02
C PRO A 37 -1.67 8.21 -13.04
N GLU A 38 -0.37 7.93 -12.88
CA GLU A 38 0.35 6.97 -13.73
C GLU A 38 -0.21 5.55 -13.62
N TYR A 39 -0.62 5.16 -12.41
CA TYR A 39 -1.21 3.85 -12.17
C TYR A 39 -2.55 3.73 -12.91
N LEU A 40 -3.39 4.76 -12.83
CA LEU A 40 -4.66 4.81 -13.56
C LEU A 40 -4.48 4.79 -15.08
N ALA A 41 -3.49 5.52 -15.60
CA ALA A 41 -3.18 5.54 -17.02
C ALA A 41 -2.82 4.13 -17.54
N ARG A 42 -1.96 3.38 -16.83
CA ARG A 42 -1.58 1.99 -17.19
C ARG A 42 -2.74 1.01 -17.07
N LEU A 43 -3.74 1.37 -16.30
CA LEU A 43 -4.84 0.53 -15.92
C LEU A 43 -6.08 0.77 -16.78
N SER A 44 -6.17 1.91 -17.48
CA SER A 44 -7.17 2.15 -18.53
C SER A 44 -7.26 1.01 -19.57
N ASN A 45 -6.13 0.34 -19.82
CA ASN A 45 -6.02 -0.81 -20.72
C ASN A 45 -6.49 -2.15 -20.13
N VAL A 46 -6.85 -2.21 -18.84
CA VAL A 46 -7.24 -3.44 -18.13
C VAL A 46 -8.75 -3.45 -17.93
N SER A 47 -9.43 -4.47 -18.49
CA SER A 47 -10.89 -4.59 -18.41
C SER A 47 -11.41 -5.25 -17.13
N THR A 48 -10.55 -5.89 -16.34
CA THR A 48 -10.96 -6.63 -15.13
C THR A 48 -11.16 -5.70 -13.95
N LYS A 49 -12.42 -5.59 -13.49
CA LYS A 49 -12.81 -4.85 -12.29
C LYS A 49 -13.33 -5.79 -11.21
N LYS A 50 -13.04 -5.50 -9.95
CA LYS A 50 -13.50 -6.25 -8.78
C LYS A 50 -14.25 -5.30 -7.85
N LEU A 51 -15.33 -5.79 -7.24
CA LEU A 51 -16.05 -5.03 -6.22
C LEU A 51 -15.21 -4.99 -4.95
N ASN A 52 -14.90 -3.79 -4.45
CA ASN A 52 -14.33 -3.62 -3.12
C ASN A 52 -15.44 -3.80 -2.08
N VAL A 53 -15.23 -4.68 -1.09
CA VAL A 53 -16.22 -5.06 -0.08
C VAL A 53 -16.57 -3.89 0.84
N ILE A 54 -15.62 -2.99 1.08
CA ILE A 54 -15.76 -1.88 2.03
C ILE A 54 -16.42 -0.68 1.33
N THR A 55 -15.84 -0.23 0.22
CA THR A 55 -16.31 0.96 -0.50
C THR A 55 -17.50 0.69 -1.43
N ARG A 56 -17.79 -0.59 -1.73
CA ARG A 56 -18.80 -1.03 -2.71
C ARG A 56 -18.60 -0.44 -4.11
N MET A 57 -17.40 0.05 -4.41
CA MET A 57 -17.04 0.58 -5.72
C MET A 57 -16.37 -0.51 -6.56
N TYR A 58 -16.52 -0.42 -7.90
CA TYR A 58 -15.80 -1.26 -8.83
C TYR A 58 -14.40 -0.70 -9.04
N GLU A 59 -13.45 -1.30 -8.34
CA GLU A 59 -12.05 -0.97 -8.46
C GLU A 59 -11.37 -1.88 -9.49
N PRO A 60 -10.38 -1.35 -10.20
CA PRO A 60 -9.65 -2.12 -11.17
C PRO A 60 -8.72 -3.13 -10.49
N TYR A 61 -8.76 -4.39 -10.93
CA TYR A 61 -8.01 -5.48 -10.31
C TYR A 61 -6.78 -5.85 -11.12
N ILE A 62 -5.62 -5.93 -10.45
CA ILE A 62 -4.37 -6.39 -11.04
C ILE A 62 -4.29 -7.92 -10.95
N PRO A 63 -4.15 -8.64 -12.07
CA PRO A 63 -3.98 -10.08 -12.03
C PRO A 63 -2.62 -10.48 -11.40
N PHE A 64 -2.68 -11.37 -10.42
CA PHE A 64 -1.51 -11.85 -9.66
C PHE A 64 -0.41 -12.43 -10.56
N TRP A 65 -0.75 -13.41 -11.39
CA TRP A 65 0.22 -14.13 -12.22
C TRP A 65 0.80 -13.29 -13.37
N ARG A 66 -0.03 -12.43 -13.98
CA ARG A 66 0.35 -11.70 -15.20
C ARG A 66 1.11 -10.40 -14.91
N ARG A 67 0.89 -9.78 -13.74
CA ARG A 67 1.53 -8.50 -13.38
C ARG A 67 2.24 -8.55 -12.04
N GLN A 68 1.60 -9.00 -10.96
CA GLN A 68 2.17 -8.83 -9.61
C GLN A 68 3.46 -9.65 -9.42
N LEU A 69 3.44 -10.94 -9.75
CA LEU A 69 4.61 -11.82 -9.63
C LEU A 69 5.82 -11.37 -10.45
N PRO A 70 5.73 -11.17 -11.79
CA PRO A 70 6.88 -10.78 -12.58
C PRO A 70 7.44 -9.43 -12.14
N TYR A 71 6.59 -8.46 -11.76
CA TYR A 71 7.07 -7.19 -11.24
C TYR A 71 7.86 -7.37 -9.95
N THR A 72 7.36 -8.15 -8.99
CA THR A 72 8.06 -8.34 -7.70
C THR A 72 9.38 -9.09 -7.83
N ILE A 73 9.48 -10.02 -8.79
CA ILE A 73 10.70 -10.81 -8.99
C ILE A 73 11.73 -10.01 -9.78
N LEU A 74 11.32 -9.36 -10.88
CA LEU A 74 12.22 -8.59 -11.74
C LEU A 74 12.54 -7.19 -11.21
N SER A 75 11.78 -6.65 -10.24
CA SER A 75 12.13 -5.38 -9.59
C SER A 75 13.25 -5.50 -8.57
N VAL A 76 13.59 -6.74 -8.16
CA VAL A 76 14.62 -7.02 -7.15
C VAL A 76 15.99 -7.28 -7.80
N SER A 77 16.02 -7.61 -9.10
CA SER A 77 17.23 -7.73 -9.93
C SER A 77 17.67 -6.38 -10.48
#